data_AF-A0A3R8M781-F1
#
_entry.id   AF-A0A3R8M781-F1
#
_cell.length_a   1.000
_cell.length_b   1.000
_cell.length_c   1.000
_cell.angle_alpha   90.00
_cell.angle_beta   90.00
_cell.angle_gamma   90.00
#
_symmetry.space_group_name_H-M   'P 1'
#
loop_
_entity.id
_entity.type
_entity.pdbx_description
1 polymer ?
#
loop_
_entity_poly.entity_id
_entity_poly.type
_entity_poly.pdbx_seq_one_letter_code
_entity_poly.pdbx_strand_id
1 'polypeptide(L)' 'MGNSNDHLSEAERLERQAEIAETAHVRAALLRMAQASRGAAALLGLFEASREDGQPSIMR' A
#
# COMPACT_ATOMS: atom_id res chain seq x y z
N MET A 1 7.37 9.07 -8.19
CA MET A 1 6.02 8.52 -7.98
C MET A 1 6.24 7.15 -7.34
N GLY A 2 5.75 6.93 -6.12
CA GLY A 2 5.89 5.63 -5.44
C GLY A 2 5.03 4.58 -6.13
N ASN A 3 5.50 3.33 -6.13
CA ASN A 3 4.79 2.19 -6.69
C ASN A 3 3.82 1.60 -5.64
N SER A 4 2.76 0.92 -6.06
CA SER A 4 1.88 0.12 -5.21
C SER A 4 2.67 -0.80 -4.25
N ASN A 5 3.76 -1.41 -4.74
CA ASN A 5 4.65 -2.24 -3.93
C ASN A 5 5.38 -1.48 -2.81
N ASP A 6 5.69 -0.20 -2.98
CA ASP A 6 6.33 0.62 -1.94
C ASP A 6 5.35 0.83 -0.77
N HIS A 7 4.09 1.06 -1.09
CA HIS A 7 3.02 1.24 -0.11
C HIS A 7 2.68 -0.07 0.63
N LEU A 8 2.74 -1.23 -0.04
CA LEU A 8 2.61 -2.53 0.62
C LEU A 8 3.79 -2.80 1.57
N SER A 9 5.02 -2.55 1.11
CA SER A 9 6.22 -2.74 1.93
C SER A 9 6.21 -1.84 3.17
N GLU A 10 5.76 -0.59 3.01
CA GLU A 10 5.61 0.34 4.14
C GLU A 10 4.52 -0.11 5.12
N ALA A 11 3.40 -0.64 4.62
CA ALA A 11 2.34 -1.18 5.49
C ALA A 11 2.85 -2.33 6.37
N GLU A 12 3.59 -3.29 5.79
CA GLU A 12 4.18 -4.39 6.54
C GLU A 12 5.21 -3.89 7.56
N ARG A 13 6.00 -2.87 7.21
CA ARG A 13 6.97 -2.27 8.14
C ARG A 13 6.25 -1.65 9.34
N LEU A 14 5.16 -0.93 9.11
CA LEU A 14 4.35 -0.30 10.14
C LEU A 14 3.66 -1.34 11.05
N GLU A 15 3.20 -2.46 10.49
CA GLU A 15 2.64 -3.58 11.27
C GLU A 15 3.70 -4.23 12.17
N ARG A 16 4.90 -4.50 11.65
CA ARG A 16 6.02 -5.01 12.47
C ARG A 16 6.41 -4.03 13.59
N GLN A 17 6.37 -2.72 13.31
CA GLN A 17 6.59 -1.70 14.35
C GLN A 17 5.47 -1.72 15.40
N ALA A 18 4.23 -1.98 15.00
CA ALA A 18 3.08 -2.04 15.90
C ALA A 18 3.16 -3.27 16.84
N GLU A 19 3.75 -4.38 16.38
CA GLU A 19 3.96 -5.58 17.19
C GLU A 19 4.88 -5.31 18.39
N ILE A 20 5.97 -4.57 18.17
CA ILE A 20 6.97 -4.23 19.20
C ILE A 20 6.68 -2.93 19.95
N ALA A 21 5.62 -2.20 19.59
CA ALA A 21 5.28 -0.95 20.25
C ALA A 21 4.79 -1.18 21.69
N GLU A 22 5.49 -0.57 22.65
CA GLU A 22 5.21 -0.70 24.08
C GLU A 22 3.93 0.02 24.52
N THR A 23 3.48 1.04 23.76
CA THR A 23 2.31 1.85 24.12
C THR A 23 1.14 1.60 23.17
N ALA A 24 -0.06 1.45 23.73
CA ALA A 24 -1.28 1.21 22.97
C ALA A 24 -1.60 2.32 21.97
N HIS A 25 -1.28 3.58 22.32
CA HIS A 25 -1.43 4.74 21.43
C HIS A 25 -0.54 4.63 20.19
N VAL A 26 0.75 4.30 20.38
CA VAL A 26 1.70 4.16 19.27
C VAL A 26 1.33 2.97 18.40
N ARG A 27 0.96 1.82 19.00
CA ARG A 27 0.41 0.68 18.25
C ARG A 27 -0.79 1.07 17.40
N ALA A 28 -1.76 1.79 17.97
CA ALA A 28 -2.95 2.24 17.24
C ALA A 28 -2.62 3.21 16.11
N ALA A 29 -1.66 4.12 16.31
CA ALA A 29 -1.20 5.03 15.26
C ALA A 29 -0.53 4.27 14.11
N LEU A 30 0.38 3.34 14.42
CA LEU A 30 1.09 2.54 13.44
C LEU A 30 0.13 1.67 12.61
N LEU A 31 -0.87 1.05 13.24
CA LEU A 31 -1.88 0.26 12.53
C LEU A 31 -2.74 1.12 11.58
N ARG A 32 -3.12 2.34 12.01
CA ARG A 32 -3.85 3.27 11.11
C ARG A 32 -3.00 3.68 9.92
N MET A 33 -1.70 3.93 10.14
CA MET A 33 -0.78 4.27 9.06
C MET A 33 -0.57 3.08 8.11
N ALA A 34 -0.46 1.86 8.64
CA ALA A 34 -0.38 0.65 7.83
C ALA A 34 -1.62 0.47 6.95
N GLN A 35 -2.81 0.64 7.54
CA GLN A 35 -4.08 0.57 6.81
C GLN A 35 -4.17 1.65 5.72
N ALA A 36 -3.77 2.89 6.01
CA ALA A 36 -3.73 3.95 5.02
C ALA A 36 -2.79 3.62 3.86
N SER A 37 -1.62 3.03 4.15
CA SER A 37 -0.65 2.62 3.13
C SER A 37 -1.19 1.47 2.26
N ARG A 38 -1.84 0.45 2.85
CA ARG A 38 -2.53 -0.61 2.08
C ARG A 38 -3.63 -0.05 1.18
N GLY A 39 -4.38 0.94 1.67
CA GLY A 39 -5.38 1.65 0.87
C GLY A 39 -4.78 2.37 -0.33
N ALA A 40 -3.66 3.06 -0.14
CA ALA A 40 -2.92 3.71 -1.23
C ALA A 40 -2.40 2.69 -2.27
N ALA A 41 -1.86 1.56 -1.82
CA ALA A 41 -1.44 0.47 -2.71
C ALA A 41 -2.61 -0.09 -3.54
N ALA A 42 -3.76 -0.35 -2.91
CA ALA A 42 -4.94 -0.85 -3.60
C ALA A 42 -5.43 0.14 -4.68
N LEU A 43 -5.47 1.44 -4.36
CA LEU A 43 -5.85 2.46 -5.32
C LEU A 43 -4.86 2.55 -6.49
N LEU A 44 -3.56 2.54 -6.22
CA LEU A 44 -2.53 2.55 -7.26
C LEU A 44 -2.62 1.30 -8.14
N GLY A 45 -2.81 0.11 -7.57
CA GLY A 45 -3.00 -1.11 -8.34
C GLY A 45 -4.23 -1.07 -9.25
N LEU A 46 -5.33 -0.46 -8.80
CA LEU A 46 -6.51 -0.23 -9.65
C LEU A 46 -6.24 0.75 -10.79
N PHE A 47 -5.48 1.83 -10.53
CA PHE A 47 -5.07 2.78 -11.57
C PHE A 47 -4.09 2.16 -12.56
N GLU A 48 -3.16 1.32 -12.11
CA GLU A 48 -2.22 0.59 -12.94
C GLU A 48 -2.95 -0.40 -13.86
N ALA A 49 -3.85 -1.22 -13.31
CA ALA A 49 -4.66 -2.16 -14.09
C ALA A 49 -5.55 -1.45 -15.14
N SER A 50 -6.18 -0.34 -14.74
CA SER A 50 -7.02 0.46 -15.66
C SER A 50 -6.21 1.08 -16.82
N ARG A 51 -4.90 1.29 -16.65
CA ARG A 51 -4.00 1.80 -17.71
C ARG A 51 -3.55 0.69 -18.65
N GLU A 52 -3.35 -0.52 -18.14
CA GLU A 52 -3.01 -1.70 -18.94
C GLU A 52 -4.17 -2.09 -19.88
N ASP A 53 -5.41 -2.06 -19.38
CA ASP A 53 -6.62 -2.37 -20.17
C ASP A 53 -6.91 -1.35 -21.30
N GLY A 54 -6.32 -0.15 -21.20
CA GLY A 54 -6.48 0.94 -22.17
C GLY A 54 -5.46 0.94 -23.31
N GLN A 55 -4.45 0.07 -23.29
CA GLN A 55 -3.55 -0.11 -24.42
C GLN A 55 -4.21 -1.10 -25.40
N PRO A 56 -4.68 -0.66 -26.58
CA PRO A 56 -5.06 -1.63 -27.60
C PRO A 56 -3.83 -2.48 -27.86
N SER A 57 -3.99 -3.79 -27.71
CA SER A 57 -3.08 -4.78 -28.28
C SER A 57 -3.12 -4.60 -29.79
N ILE A 58 -2.42 -3.59 -30.29
CA ILE A 58 -2.21 -3.41 -31.73
C ILE A 58 -1.12 -4.42 -32.09
N MET A 59 -1.58 -5.61 -32.43
CA MET A 59 -1.10 -6.42 -33.55
C MET A 59 0.31 -7.02 -33.40
N ARG A 60 0.34 -8.33 -33.18
CA ARG A 60 1.26 -9.23 -33.89
C ARG A 60 0.45 -10.10 -34.84
#